data_AF-A0A7C1GZ05-F1
#
_entry.id   AF-A0A7C1GZ05-F1
#
_cell.length_a   1.000
_cell.length_b   1.000
_cell.length_c   1.000
_cell.angle_alpha   90.00
_cell.angle_beta   90.00
_cell.angle_gamma   90.00
#
_symmetry.space_group_name_H-M   'P 1'
#
loop_
_entity.id
_entity.type
_entity.pdbx_description
1 polymer ?
#
loop_
_entity_poly.entity_id
_entity_poly.type
_entity_poly.pdbx_seq_one_letter_code
_entity_poly.pdbx_strand_id
1 'polypeptide(L)'
;MKKTSSVLLAILLVLVVFSTQGCFLFRNVTLSIENSELSIEIGESEQIQVKVKPEDATLKFSSNNESVATVSTSGMVTGVTEGEAEITIEATKEKYKSALKKVSVQVVGEESFSVTFSVSDSSGALQGANVT
;
A
#
# COMPACT_ATOMS: atom_id res chain seq x y z
N MET A 1 -33.65 -49.99 27.39
CA MET A 1 -34.36 -48.84 26.78
C MET A 1 -33.72 -47.47 27.07
N LYS A 2 -32.59 -47.35 27.79
CA LYS A 2 -31.95 -46.05 28.12
C LYS A 2 -30.89 -45.57 27.11
N LYS A 3 -30.29 -46.48 26.31
CA LYS A 3 -29.18 -46.17 25.38
C LYS A 3 -29.64 -45.33 24.17
N THR A 4 -30.81 -45.62 23.60
CA THR A 4 -31.34 -44.90 22.43
C THR A 4 -31.78 -43.47 22.77
N SER A 5 -32.27 -43.23 23.98
CA SER A 5 -32.64 -41.89 24.47
C SER A 5 -31.43 -40.98 24.68
N SER A 6 -30.33 -41.51 25.23
CA SER A 6 -29.07 -40.76 25.37
C SER A 6 -28.41 -40.45 24.02
N VAL A 7 -28.52 -41.36 23.04
CA VAL A 7 -28.00 -41.17 21.68
C VAL A 7 -28.82 -40.13 20.91
N LEU A 8 -30.15 -40.12 21.06
CA LEU A 8 -31.00 -39.10 20.45
C LEU A 8 -30.72 -37.69 20.99
N LEU A 9 -30.49 -37.57 22.31
CA LEU A 9 -30.19 -36.28 22.95
C LEU A 9 -28.80 -35.74 22.52
N ALA A 10 -27.81 -36.63 22.36
CA ALA A 10 -26.49 -36.26 21.86
C ALA A 10 -26.52 -35.82 20.39
N ILE A 11 -27.29 -36.51 19.53
CA ILE A 11 -27.46 -36.12 18.11
C ILE A 11 -28.22 -34.79 18.00
N LEU A 12 -29.23 -34.56 18.83
CA LEU A 12 -29.96 -33.29 18.88
C LEU A 12 -29.04 -32.14 19.35
N LEU A 13 -28.19 -32.36 20.35
CA LEU A 13 -27.20 -31.37 20.78
C LEU A 13 -26.16 -31.08 19.69
N VAL A 14 -25.68 -32.09 18.96
CA VAL A 14 -24.73 -31.90 17.83
C VAL A 14 -25.39 -31.16 16.67
N LEU A 15 -26.67 -31.40 16.38
CA LEU A 15 -27.44 -30.67 15.35
C LEU A 15 -27.72 -29.21 15.74
N VAL A 16 -27.96 -28.93 17.01
CA VAL A 16 -28.11 -27.56 17.55
C VAL A 16 -26.77 -26.83 17.55
N VAL A 17 -25.66 -27.52 17.85
CA VAL A 17 -24.31 -26.96 17.67
C VAL A 17 -24.04 -26.70 16.19
N PHE A 18 -24.39 -27.59 15.26
CA PHE A 18 -24.23 -27.36 13.82
C PHE A 18 -25.07 -26.19 13.28
N SER A 19 -26.29 -25.97 13.80
CA SER A 19 -27.14 -24.85 13.38
C SER A 19 -26.73 -23.52 14.01
N THR A 20 -26.16 -23.52 15.22
CA THR A 20 -25.60 -22.31 15.85
C THR A 20 -24.27 -21.89 15.24
N GLN A 21 -23.50 -22.82 14.68
CA GLN A 21 -22.33 -22.53 13.86
C GLN A 21 -22.70 -21.97 12.47
N GLY A 22 -23.99 -21.95 12.12
CA GLY A 22 -24.52 -21.41 10.86
C GLY A 22 -24.94 -19.94 10.91
N CYS A 23 -24.99 -19.31 12.09
CA CYS A 23 -25.32 -17.89 12.23
C CYS A 23 -24.05 -17.04 12.40
N PHE A 24 -23.11 -17.14 11.47
CA PHE A 24 -22.07 -16.11 11.35
C PHE A 24 -22.67 -14.94 10.58
N LEU A 25 -23.15 -13.93 11.32
CA LEU A 25 -23.31 -12.58 10.81
C LEU A 25 -21.93 -12.08 10.35
N PHE A 26 -21.54 -12.41 9.12
CA PHE A 26 -20.31 -11.87 8.51
C PHE A 26 -20.48 -10.38 8.33
N ARG A 27 -19.89 -9.60 9.24
CA ARG A 27 -19.77 -8.15 9.10
C ARG A 27 -18.78 -7.85 7.96
N ASN A 28 -18.94 -6.75 7.25
CA ASN A 28 -17.96 -6.34 6.23
C ASN A 28 -16.88 -5.46 6.87
N VAL A 29 -15.61 -5.66 6.48
CA VAL A 29 -14.57 -4.64 6.69
C VAL A 29 -14.81 -3.52 5.67
N THR A 30 -14.71 -2.28 6.12
CA THR A 30 -14.75 -1.10 5.24
C THR A 30 -13.34 -0.53 5.16
N LEU A 31 -12.80 -0.49 3.95
CA LEU A 31 -11.51 0.12 3.64
C LEU A 31 -11.74 1.33 2.74
N SER A 32 -11.40 2.51 3.23
CA SER A 32 -11.46 3.79 2.52
C SER A 32 -10.04 4.30 2.30
N ILE A 33 -9.75 4.71 1.08
CA ILE A 33 -8.45 5.27 0.69
C ILE A 33 -8.71 6.71 0.25
N GLU A 34 -8.00 7.66 0.83
CA GLU A 34 -8.14 9.07 0.46
C GLU A 34 -7.36 9.42 -0.80
N ASN A 35 -6.24 8.73 -1.04
CA ASN A 35 -5.39 8.95 -2.19
C ASN A 35 -5.08 7.62 -2.88
N SER A 36 -5.85 7.31 -3.93
CA SER A 36 -5.69 6.07 -4.71
C SER A 36 -4.63 6.19 -5.80
N GLU A 37 -4.10 7.38 -6.04
CA GLU A 37 -3.06 7.67 -7.03
C GLU A 37 -2.02 8.55 -6.36
N LEU A 38 -0.77 8.09 -6.31
CA LEU A 38 0.36 8.79 -5.71
C LEU A 38 1.41 9.08 -6.78
N SER A 39 2.05 10.24 -6.69
CA SER A 39 3.17 10.64 -7.53
C SER A 39 4.37 10.91 -6.65
N ILE A 40 5.35 10.01 -6.66
CA ILE A 40 6.51 10.03 -5.76
C ILE A 40 7.78 10.23 -6.59
N GLU A 41 8.72 11.03 -6.12
CA GLU A 41 10.02 11.17 -6.77
C GLU A 41 10.93 9.97 -6.42
N ILE A 42 11.93 9.68 -7.26
CA ILE A 42 12.90 8.62 -6.95
C ILE A 42 13.60 8.92 -5.62
N GLY A 43 13.56 7.96 -4.69
CA GLY A 43 14.14 8.08 -3.36
C GLY A 43 13.23 8.71 -2.31
N GLU A 44 12.13 9.35 -2.72
CA GLU A 44 11.15 9.91 -1.81
C GLU A 44 10.19 8.85 -1.27
N SER A 45 9.55 9.17 -0.14
CA SER A 45 8.60 8.27 0.53
C SER A 45 7.33 8.98 0.92
N GLU A 46 6.19 8.35 0.66
CA GLU A 46 4.87 8.90 0.97
C GLU A 46 4.00 7.88 1.71
N GLN A 47 3.19 8.37 2.66
CA GLN A 47 2.32 7.55 3.49
C GLN A 47 0.93 7.44 2.85
N ILE A 48 0.47 6.21 2.57
CA ILE A 48 -0.90 6.02 2.08
C ILE A 48 -1.89 6.30 3.22
N GLN A 49 -2.81 7.24 2.99
CA GLN A 49 -3.89 7.53 3.92
C GLN A 49 -5.04 6.52 3.78
N VAL A 50 -4.98 5.48 4.62
CA VAL A 50 -5.99 4.42 4.74
C VAL A 50 -6.85 4.60 5.98
N LYS A 51 -8.17 4.54 5.82
CA LYS A 51 -9.15 4.48 6.90
C LYS A 51 -9.83 3.12 6.87
N VAL A 52 -9.59 2.31 7.91
CA VAL A 52 -10.19 0.97 8.04
C VAL A 52 -11.19 0.94 9.18
N LYS A 53 -12.33 0.28 8.97
CA LYS A 53 -13.31 -0.04 10.01
C LYS A 53 -13.68 -1.51 9.96
N PRO A 54 -13.66 -2.23 11.10
CA PRO A 54 -13.22 -1.79 12.43
C PRO A 54 -11.72 -1.49 12.51
N GLU A 55 -11.29 -0.66 13.47
CA GLU A 55 -9.88 -0.24 13.62
C GLU A 55 -8.93 -1.40 13.93
N ASP A 56 -9.40 -2.45 14.62
CA ASP A 56 -8.64 -3.67 14.87
C ASP A 56 -8.50 -4.60 13.65
N ALA A 57 -8.71 -4.11 12.42
CA ALA A 57 -8.48 -4.89 11.21
C ALA A 57 -6.98 -4.96 10.89
N THR A 58 -6.51 -6.14 10.49
CA THR A 58 -5.13 -6.32 10.05
C THR A 58 -5.00 -5.89 8.60
N LEU A 59 -4.08 -4.96 8.34
CA LEU A 59 -3.75 -4.48 7.00
C LEU A 59 -2.51 -5.21 6.49
N LYS A 60 -2.56 -5.67 5.24
CA LYS A 60 -1.42 -6.18 4.48
C LYS A 60 -1.24 -5.33 3.24
N PHE A 61 0.00 -4.97 2.97
CA PHE A 61 0.41 -4.19 1.80
C PHE A 61 1.32 -5.06 0.94
N SER A 62 1.14 -4.99 -0.37
CA SER A 62 1.97 -5.69 -1.35
C SER A 62 2.14 -4.81 -2.58
N SER A 63 3.37 -4.69 -3.08
CA SER A 63 3.63 -4.05 -4.37
C SER A 63 3.57 -5.11 -5.48
N ASN A 64 3.05 -4.75 -6.66
CA ASN A 64 3.19 -5.59 -7.85
C ASN A 64 4.60 -5.48 -8.48
N ASN A 65 5.36 -4.43 -8.14
CA ASN A 65 6.64 -4.09 -8.75
C ASN A 65 7.55 -3.38 -7.75
N GLU A 66 8.20 -4.17 -6.89
CA GLU A 66 9.13 -3.68 -5.85
C GLU A 66 10.38 -3.00 -6.42
N SER A 67 10.73 -3.27 -7.69
CA SER A 67 11.83 -2.57 -8.37
C SER A 67 11.53 -1.10 -8.65
N VAL A 68 10.23 -0.76 -8.83
CA VAL A 68 9.77 0.61 -9.09
C VAL A 68 9.36 1.29 -7.78
N ALA A 69 8.50 0.65 -6.98
CA ALA A 69 8.08 1.18 -5.69
C ALA A 69 7.92 0.06 -4.65
N THR A 70 8.48 0.30 -3.46
CA THR A 70 8.35 -0.60 -2.31
C THR A 70 7.33 -0.06 -1.33
N VAL A 71 6.69 -0.95 -0.57
CA VAL A 71 5.73 -0.55 0.48
C VAL A 71 6.07 -1.25 1.79
N SER A 72 6.10 -0.49 2.88
CA SER A 72 6.36 -1.01 4.22
C SER A 72 5.10 -1.61 4.84
N THR A 73 5.26 -2.35 5.95
CA THR A 73 4.14 -2.91 6.71
C THR A 73 3.23 -1.84 7.33
N SER A 74 3.71 -0.59 7.47
CA SER A 74 2.91 0.55 7.95
C SER A 74 2.20 1.29 6.81
N GLY A 75 2.38 0.87 5.56
CA GLY A 75 1.81 1.54 4.38
C GLY A 75 2.59 2.77 3.91
N MET A 76 3.89 2.84 4.24
CA MET A 76 4.80 3.85 3.67
C MET A 76 5.35 3.33 2.35
N VAL A 77 5.13 4.09 1.26
CA VAL A 77 5.57 3.74 -0.08
C VAL A 77 6.82 4.54 -0.41
N THR A 78 7.84 3.87 -0.94
CA THR A 78 9.12 4.49 -1.33
C THR A 78 9.37 4.24 -2.81
N GLY A 79 9.64 5.32 -3.56
CA GLY A 79 10.03 5.25 -4.98
C GLY A 79 11.48 4.81 -5.12
N VAL A 80 11.73 3.81 -5.98
CA VAL A 80 13.07 3.24 -6.20
C VAL A 80 13.58 3.56 -7.61
N THR A 81 12.77 3.33 -8.64
CA THR A 81 13.08 3.69 -10.03
C THR A 81 11.87 4.32 -10.69
N GLU A 82 12.10 5.10 -11.74
CA GLU A 82 11.02 5.62 -12.57
C GLU A 82 10.11 4.50 -13.10
N GLY A 83 8.81 4.79 -13.18
CA GLY A 83 7.82 3.86 -13.71
C GLY A 83 6.52 3.83 -12.90
N GLU A 84 5.71 2.82 -13.18
CA GLU A 84 4.42 2.63 -12.52
C GLU A 84 4.40 1.34 -11.70
N ALA A 85 3.86 1.45 -10.48
CA ALA A 85 3.63 0.34 -9.57
C ALA A 85 2.20 0.39 -9.04
N GLU A 86 1.63 -0.77 -8.74
CA GLU A 86 0.31 -0.94 -8.15
C GLU A 86 0.48 -1.57 -6.76
N ILE A 87 0.09 -0.83 -5.73
CA ILE A 87 0.09 -1.30 -4.35
C ILE A 87 -1.28 -1.87 -4.02
N THR A 88 -1.31 -3.14 -3.65
CA THR A 88 -2.51 -3.84 -3.16
C THR A 88 -2.56 -3.80 -1.64
N ILE A 89 -3.71 -3.38 -1.11
CA ILE A 89 -4.00 -3.23 0.32
C ILE A 89 -5.14 -4.20 0.66
N GLU A 90 -4.84 -5.16 1.51
CA GLU A 90 -5.79 -6.15 2.00
C GLU A 90 -6.09 -5.92 3.48
N ALA A 91 -7.36 -5.70 3.81
CA ALA A 91 -7.84 -5.58 5.17
C ALA A 91 -8.57 -6.86 5.60
N THR A 92 -8.06 -7.54 6.63
CA THR A 92 -8.58 -8.81 7.14
C THR A 92 -8.96 -8.72 8.62
N LYS A 93 -10.03 -9.41 9.00
CA LYS A 93 -10.52 -9.46 10.39
C LYS A 93 -11.32 -10.74 10.62
N GLU A 94 -11.08 -11.43 11.74
CA GLU A 94 -11.82 -12.64 12.10
C GLU A 94 -13.32 -12.38 12.20
N LYS A 95 -14.13 -13.25 11.57
CA LYS A 95 -15.61 -13.14 11.47
C LYS A 95 -16.10 -11.97 10.60
N TYR A 96 -15.22 -11.32 9.83
CA TYR A 96 -15.60 -10.32 8.83
C TYR A 96 -15.21 -10.77 7.43
N LYS A 97 -15.85 -10.20 6.40
CA LYS A 97 -15.39 -10.30 5.01
C LYS A 97 -14.21 -9.35 4.80
N SER A 98 -13.15 -9.84 4.17
CA SER A 98 -11.98 -9.03 3.82
C SER A 98 -12.33 -7.96 2.79
N ALA A 99 -11.57 -6.86 2.82
CA ALA A 99 -11.65 -5.79 1.84
C ALA A 99 -10.31 -5.65 1.12
N LEU A 100 -10.36 -5.51 -0.19
CA LEU A 100 -9.18 -5.34 -1.05
C LEU A 100 -9.30 -4.02 -1.79
N LYS A 101 -8.22 -3.25 -1.80
CA LYS A 101 -8.08 -2.05 -2.62
C LYS A 101 -6.70 -1.95 -3.24
N LYS A 102 -6.64 -1.16 -4.30
CA LYS A 102 -5.44 -0.94 -5.11
C LYS A 102 -5.17 0.55 -5.16
N VAL A 103 -3.89 0.90 -5.13
CA VAL A 103 -3.36 2.26 -5.22
C VAL A 103 -2.35 2.27 -6.36
N SER A 104 -2.52 3.15 -7.31
CA SER A 104 -1.56 3.36 -8.39
C SER A 104 -0.48 4.32 -7.91
N VAL A 105 0.78 3.97 -8.11
CA VAL A 105 1.93 4.78 -7.73
C VAL A 105 2.73 5.04 -8.98
N GLN A 106 2.92 6.30 -9.30
CA GLN A 106 3.76 6.75 -10.39
C GLN A 106 5.04 7.33 -9.79
N VAL A 107 6.17 6.68 -10.09
CA VAL A 107 7.47 7.16 -9.67
C VAL A 107 8.03 8.00 -10.80
N VAL A 108 8.19 9.29 -10.56
CA VAL A 108 8.78 10.23 -11.50
C VAL A 108 10.27 10.38 -11.20
N GLY A 109 11.10 10.32 -12.23
CA GLY A 109 12.52 10.61 -12.09
C GLY A 109 12.73 12.06 -11.69
N GLU A 110 13.72 12.33 -10.84
CA GLU A 110 14.17 13.71 -10.63
C GLU A 110 14.60 14.28 -11.99
N GLU A 111 13.89 15.29 -12.46
CA GLU A 111 14.30 16.11 -13.59
C GLU A 111 15.61 16.80 -13.19
N SER A 112 16.74 16.22 -13.59
CA SER A 112 18.05 16.83 -13.35
C SER A 112 18.15 18.10 -14.20
N PHE A 113 17.97 19.26 -13.59
CA PHE A 113 18.25 20.56 -14.22
C PHE A 113 19.77 20.76 -14.28
N SER A 114 20.38 20.56 -15.45
CA SER A 114 21.76 21.00 -15.66
C SER A 114 21.80 22.52 -15.80
N VAL A 115 22.30 23.22 -14.78
CA VAL A 115 22.59 24.65 -14.88
C VAL A 115 23.85 24.81 -15.72
N THR A 116 23.69 25.20 -16.98
CA THR A 116 24.82 25.57 -17.84
C THR A 116 25.17 27.02 -17.62
N PHE A 117 26.32 27.27 -16.99
CA PHE A 117 26.90 28.60 -16.89
C PHE A 117 27.67 28.89 -18.18
N SER A 118 27.06 29.60 -19.12
CA SER A 118 27.76 30.15 -20.27
C SER A 118 28.47 31.43 -19.85
N VAL A 119 29.71 31.30 -19.36
CA VAL A 119 30.59 32.45 -19.18
C VAL A 119 30.97 32.95 -20.58
N SER A 120 30.36 34.07 -20.98
CA SER A 120 30.77 34.82 -22.16
C SER A 120 31.69 35.93 -21.68
N ASP A 121 32.99 35.68 -21.61
CA ASP A 121 33.96 36.74 -21.42
C ASP A 121 33.93 37.65 -22.66
N SER A 122 33.47 38.90 -22.49
CA SER A 122 33.60 39.93 -23.54
C SER A 122 35.03 40.49 -23.59
N SER A 123 36.03 39.73 -23.13
CA SER A 123 37.42 40.12 -23.19
C SER A 123 37.87 40.06 -24.65
N GLY A 124 37.56 41.12 -25.40
CA GLY A 124 38.29 41.47 -26.60
C GLY A 124 39.79 41.36 -26.36
N ALA A 125 40.54 41.05 -27.41
CA ALA A 125 41.98 40.89 -27.38
C ALA A 125 42.64 42.05 -26.60
N LEU A 126 43.09 41.80 -25.36
CA LEU A 126 44.03 42.69 -24.71
C LEU A 126 45.38 42.49 -25.40
N GLN A 127 45.58 43.25 -26.47
CA GLN A 127 46.91 43.59 -26.97
C GLN A 127 47.61 44.38 -25.87
N GLY A 128 48.67 43.83 -25.30
CA GLY A 128 49.63 44.58 -24.50
C GLY A 128 49.68 44.22 -23.02
N ALA A 129 50.18 43.04 -22.69
CA ALA A 129 50.92 42.84 -21.45
C ALA A 129 52.39 42.59 -21.82
N ASN A 130 53.18 43.65 -21.87
CA ASN A 130 54.63 43.52 -21.83
C ASN A 130 55.01 43.26 -20.37
N VAL A 131 55.37 42.02 -20.05
CA VAL A 131 55.93 41.68 -18.74
C VAL A 131 57.41 42.04 -18.78
N THR A 132 57.81 43.02 -17.97
CA THR A 132 59.22 43.31 -17.66
C THR A 132 59.58 42.63 -16.36
#